data_AF-A0A7Y5Q2J8-F1
#
_entry.id   AF-A0A7Y5Q2J8-F1
#
_cell.length_a   1.000
_cell.length_b   1.000
_cell.length_c   1.000
_cell.angle_alpha   90.00
_cell.angle_beta   90.00
_cell.angle_gamma   90.00
#
_symmetry.space_group_name_H-M   'P 1'
#
loop_
_entity.id
_entity.type
_entity.pdbx_description
1 polymer ?
#
loop_
_entity_poly.entity_id
_entity_poly.type
_entity_poly.pdbx_seq_one_letter_code
_entity_poly.pdbx_strand_id
1 'polypeptide(L)'
;QPPSITAVSVSPATVAAGEQVTISATVSDPDSAGSLQVSAYALDTTGNVLASTPLTLEAGAFVGTLAMPASATVRVVASDSPGSNESVSATAGQVTVTS
;
A
#
# COMPACT_ATOMS: atom_id res chain seq x y z
N GLN A 1 8.11 12.00 -15.01
CA GLN A 1 7.63 12.84 -13.91
C GLN A 1 7.41 11.84 -12.81
N PRO A 2 7.93 12.06 -11.59
CA PRO A 2 7.71 11.06 -10.56
C PRO A 2 6.21 10.82 -10.35
N PRO A 3 5.80 9.58 -10.07
CA PRO A 3 4.43 9.30 -9.71
C PRO A 3 4.02 10.10 -8.46
N SER A 4 2.73 10.38 -8.34
CA SER A 4 2.15 11.05 -7.18
C SER A 4 0.95 10.28 -6.62
N ILE A 5 1.04 9.87 -5.37
CA ILE A 5 0.05 9.18 -4.56
C ILE A 5 -0.72 10.26 -3.81
N THR A 6 -1.95 10.50 -4.23
CA THR A 6 -2.81 11.57 -3.70
C THR A 6 -3.75 11.09 -2.59
N ALA A 7 -4.03 9.79 -2.56
CA ALA A 7 -4.86 9.17 -1.54
C ALA A 7 -4.44 7.72 -1.32
N VAL A 8 -4.51 7.27 -0.07
CA VAL A 8 -4.41 5.87 0.33
C VAL A 8 -5.51 5.58 1.35
N SER A 9 -6.19 4.45 1.20
CA SER A 9 -7.18 3.93 2.13
C SER A 9 -6.90 2.46 2.41
N VAL A 10 -7.15 2.04 3.65
CA VAL A 10 -7.07 0.64 4.06
C VAL A 10 -8.32 0.26 4.84
N SER A 11 -8.95 -0.85 4.45
CA SER A 11 -10.20 -1.33 5.07
C SER A 11 -10.21 -2.88 5.15
N PRO A 12 -10.56 -3.48 6.30
CA PRO A 12 -10.96 -2.82 7.55
C PRO A 12 -9.80 -2.06 8.19
N ALA A 13 -10.14 -1.03 8.98
CA ALA A 13 -9.15 -0.29 9.74
C ALA A 13 -8.60 -1.08 10.93
N THR A 14 -9.20 -2.21 11.32
CA THR A 14 -8.68 -3.07 12.39
C THR A 14 -8.95 -4.51 12.00
N VAL A 15 -7.90 -5.32 12.00
CA VAL A 15 -7.95 -6.74 11.64
C VAL A 15 -7.06 -7.53 12.59
N ALA A 16 -7.38 -8.80 12.79
CA ALA A 16 -6.50 -9.71 13.51
C ALA A 16 -5.27 -10.09 12.65
N ALA A 17 -4.23 -10.61 13.29
CA ALA A 17 -3.07 -11.12 12.57
C ALA A 17 -3.48 -12.26 11.61
N GLY A 18 -3.05 -12.14 10.35
CA GLY A 18 -3.36 -13.09 9.26
C GLY A 18 -4.65 -12.76 8.49
N GLU A 19 -5.49 -11.84 8.98
CA GLU A 19 -6.67 -11.38 8.23
C GLU A 19 -6.28 -10.42 7.11
N GLN A 20 -7.15 -10.34 6.09
CA GLN A 20 -6.91 -9.50 4.92
C GLN A 20 -7.46 -8.10 5.10
N VAL A 21 -6.72 -7.13 4.61
CA VAL A 21 -7.21 -5.78 4.32
C VAL A 21 -7.24 -5.54 2.82
N THR A 22 -8.16 -4.70 2.39
CA THR A 22 -8.17 -4.09 1.06
C THR A 22 -7.44 -2.75 1.15
N ILE A 23 -6.47 -2.56 0.26
CA ILE A 23 -5.73 -1.32 0.10
C ILE A 23 -6.16 -0.68 -1.21
N SER A 24 -6.46 0.60 -1.16
CA SER A 24 -6.78 1.42 -2.33
C SER A 24 -5.88 2.64 -2.37
N ALA A 25 -5.31 2.95 -3.52
CA ALA A 25 -4.47 4.13 -3.72
C ALA A 25 -4.83 4.87 -5.01
N THR A 26 -4.89 6.20 -4.95
CA THR A 26 -5.02 7.04 -6.14
C THR A 26 -3.65 7.55 -6.54
N VAL A 27 -3.15 7.11 -7.69
CA VAL A 27 -1.83 7.46 -8.20
C VAL A 27 -1.97 8.15 -9.55
N SER A 28 -1.30 9.29 -9.69
CA SER A 28 -1.23 10.06 -10.93
C SER A 28 0.20 10.09 -11.43
N ASP A 29 0.38 9.74 -12.69
CA ASP A 29 1.67 9.81 -13.37
C ASP A 29 1.42 10.11 -14.87
N PRO A 30 1.53 11.38 -15.29
CA PRO A 30 1.12 11.82 -16.63
C PRO A 30 2.09 11.42 -17.74
N ASP A 31 3.31 10.96 -17.45
CA ASP A 31 4.25 10.45 -18.46
C ASP A 31 4.55 8.95 -18.33
N SER A 32 3.93 8.25 -17.38
CA SER A 32 3.85 6.79 -17.40
C SER A 32 3.07 6.31 -18.62
N ALA A 33 3.77 6.04 -19.71
CA ALA A 33 3.24 5.37 -20.89
C ALA A 33 2.94 3.87 -20.64
N GLY A 34 2.32 3.54 -19.51
CA GLY A 34 1.99 2.17 -19.08
C GLY A 34 3.03 1.48 -18.19
N SER A 35 4.04 2.19 -17.70
CA SER A 35 5.11 1.63 -16.84
C SER A 35 4.88 1.80 -15.34
N LEU A 36 3.75 2.40 -14.93
CA LEU A 36 3.42 2.64 -13.53
C LEU A 36 3.16 1.31 -12.81
N GLN A 37 3.96 1.04 -11.78
CA GLN A 37 3.81 -0.10 -10.88
C GLN A 37 3.48 0.42 -9.49
N VAL A 38 2.48 -0.19 -8.84
CA VAL A 38 2.08 0.17 -7.48
C VAL A 38 2.06 -1.08 -6.63
N SER A 39 2.71 -1.03 -5.48
CA SER A 39 2.79 -2.16 -4.53
C SER A 39 2.54 -1.68 -3.11
N ALA A 40 1.90 -2.52 -2.31
CA ALA A 40 1.72 -2.28 -0.89
C ALA A 40 2.56 -3.26 -0.07
N TYR A 41 3.12 -2.78 1.03
CA TYR A 41 3.99 -3.51 1.94
C TYR A 41 3.46 -3.40 3.36
N ALA A 42 3.40 -4.52 4.08
CA ALA A 42 3.23 -4.53 5.53
C ALA A 42 4.61 -4.48 6.17
N LEU A 43 4.81 -3.54 7.10
CA LEU A 43 6.09 -3.27 7.74
C LEU A 43 5.99 -3.44 9.25
N ASP A 44 7.01 -4.02 9.87
CA ASP A 44 7.12 -3.99 11.33
C ASP A 44 7.48 -2.59 11.87
N THR A 45 7.57 -2.44 13.19
CA THR A 45 7.93 -1.17 13.85
C THR A 45 9.36 -0.69 13.56
N THR A 46 10.21 -1.56 13.01
CA THR A 46 11.59 -1.27 12.60
C THR A 46 11.68 -0.93 11.11
N GLY A 47 10.57 -1.08 10.36
CA GLY A 47 10.50 -0.83 8.92
C GLY A 47 10.83 -2.05 8.05
N ASN A 48 10.96 -3.26 8.62
CA ASN A 48 11.19 -4.48 7.85
C ASN A 48 9.93 -4.91 7.12
N VAL A 49 10.05 -5.35 5.87
CA VAL A 49 8.93 -5.87 5.08
C VAL A 49 8.56 -7.27 5.58
N LEU A 50 7.32 -7.42 6.03
CA LEU A 50 6.74 -8.68 6.51
C LEU A 50 5.87 -9.35 5.43
N ALA A 51 5.20 -8.56 4.61
CA ALA A 51 4.39 -9.03 3.48
C ALA A 51 4.29 -7.94 2.40
N SER A 52 3.97 -8.34 1.17
CA SER A 52 3.73 -7.40 0.08
C SER A 52 2.70 -7.93 -0.91
N THR A 53 2.00 -7.03 -1.59
CA THR A 53 1.07 -7.34 -2.68
C THR A 53 1.16 -6.28 -3.78
N PRO A 54 1.12 -6.65 -5.07
CA PRO A 54 0.93 -5.67 -6.13
C PRO A 54 -0.50 -5.13 -6.09
N LEU A 55 -0.67 -3.84 -6.44
CA LEU A 55 -1.98 -3.24 -6.64
C LEU A 55 -2.29 -3.16 -8.14
N THR A 56 -3.53 -3.43 -8.51
CA THR A 56 -4.01 -3.39 -9.89
C THR A 56 -4.94 -2.20 -10.09
N LEU A 57 -4.83 -1.50 -11.21
CA LEU A 57 -5.72 -0.38 -11.52
C LEU A 57 -7.14 -0.89 -11.79
N GLU A 58 -8.06 -0.57 -10.88
CA GLU A 58 -9.47 -0.93 -10.95
C GLU A 58 -10.32 0.33 -10.72
N ALA A 59 -11.20 0.64 -11.68
CA ALA A 59 -12.14 1.77 -11.59
C ALA A 59 -11.49 3.13 -11.22
N GLY A 60 -10.24 3.37 -11.62
CA GLY A 60 -9.52 4.63 -11.37
C GLY A 60 -8.69 4.67 -10.07
N ALA A 61 -8.62 3.56 -9.32
CA ALA A 61 -7.74 3.42 -8.16
C ALA A 61 -6.92 2.13 -8.25
N PHE A 62 -5.72 2.13 -7.69
CA PHE A 62 -4.92 0.92 -7.52
C PHE A 62 -5.41 0.16 -6.31
N VAL A 63 -5.89 -1.08 -6.52
CA VAL A 63 -6.53 -1.90 -5.49
C VAL A 63 -5.81 -3.24 -5.36
N GLY A 64 -5.71 -3.75 -4.13
CA GLY A 64 -5.17 -5.07 -3.84
C GLY A 64 -5.44 -5.48 -2.40
N THR A 65 -5.29 -6.77 -2.12
CA THR A 65 -5.47 -7.32 -0.78
C THR A 65 -4.15 -7.77 -0.18
N LEU A 66 -3.99 -7.54 1.13
CA LEU A 66 -2.79 -7.88 1.87
C LEU A 66 -3.18 -8.51 3.21
N ALA A 67 -2.61 -9.67 3.53
CA ALA A 67 -2.73 -10.26 4.85
C ALA A 67 -1.88 -9.45 5.84
N MET A 68 -2.51 -8.96 6.91
CA MET A 68 -1.83 -8.14 7.92
C MET A 68 -1.09 -9.02 8.94
N PRO A 69 0.23 -8.87 9.09
CA PRO A 69 0.93 -9.45 10.23
C PRO A 69 0.50 -8.78 11.54
N ALA A 70 0.76 -9.43 12.67
CA ALA A 70 0.56 -8.80 13.98
C ALA A 70 1.42 -7.53 14.08
N SER A 71 0.81 -6.38 14.37
CA SER A 71 1.50 -5.08 14.52
C SER A 71 2.29 -4.67 13.26
N ALA A 72 1.59 -4.28 12.20
CA ALA A 72 2.22 -3.77 10.98
C ALA A 72 1.65 -2.43 10.52
N THR A 73 2.47 -1.64 9.82
CA THR A 73 2.03 -0.44 9.08
C THR A 73 2.00 -0.77 7.58
N VAL A 74 1.05 -0.20 6.84
CA VAL A 74 1.02 -0.32 5.38
C VAL A 74 1.83 0.82 4.75
N ARG A 75 2.70 0.48 3.81
CA ARG A 75 3.34 1.46 2.92
C ARG A 75 2.99 1.13 1.49
N VAL A 76 2.42 2.11 0.78
CA VAL A 76 2.20 2.03 -0.66
C VAL A 76 3.37 2.71 -1.35
N VAL A 77 3.90 2.06 -2.37
CA VAL A 77 4.98 2.57 -3.22
C VAL A 77 4.49 2.56 -4.65
N ALA A 78 4.61 3.70 -5.32
CA ALA A 78 4.41 3.84 -6.76
C ALA A 78 5.78 4.07 -7.42
N SER A 79 6.03 3.37 -8.52
CA SER A 79 7.28 3.48 -9.28
C SER A 79 6.99 3.57 -10.78
N ASP A 80 7.72 4.43 -11.48
CA ASP A 80 7.69 4.59 -12.94
C ASP A 80 8.96 4.01 -13.61
N SER A 81 8.99 4.00 -14.94
CA SER A 81 10.25 3.92 -15.70
C SER A 81 10.61 5.34 -16.13
N PRO A 82 11.79 5.89 -15.75
CA PRO A 82 13.08 5.23 -15.60
C PRO A 82 13.51 4.88 -14.14
N GLY A 83 12.58 4.79 -13.20
CA GLY A 83 12.86 4.34 -11.82
C GLY A 83 12.63 5.41 -10.75
N SER A 84 11.79 6.41 -11.04
CA SER A 84 11.34 7.38 -10.04
C SER A 84 10.34 6.68 -9.12
N ASN A 85 10.57 6.79 -7.82
CA ASN A 85 9.69 6.20 -6.81
C ASN A 85 9.07 7.29 -5.95
N GLU A 86 7.83 7.08 -5.56
CA GLU A 86 7.20 7.80 -4.47
C GLU A 86 6.54 6.77 -3.53
N SER A 87 6.53 7.08 -2.23
CA SER A 87 5.95 6.20 -1.24
C SER A 87 5.17 6.98 -0.20
N VAL A 88 3.99 6.48 0.15
CA VAL A 88 3.14 7.01 1.22
C VAL A 88 2.82 5.87 2.18
N SER A 89 3.03 6.11 3.47
CA SER A 89 2.61 5.19 4.53
C SER A 89 1.18 5.52 4.94
N ALA A 90 0.34 4.51 5.05
CA ALA A 90 -0.98 4.59 5.64
C ALA A 90 -1.07 3.57 6.78
N THR A 91 -1.60 3.98 7.92
CA THR A 91 -1.78 3.06 9.04
C THR A 91 -3.07 2.27 8.84
N ALA A 92 -2.94 0.99 8.48
CA ALA A 92 -4.00 0.01 8.66
C ALA A 92 -4.00 -0.38 10.14
N GLY A 93 -4.89 0.23 10.91
CA GLY A 93 -5.10 -0.14 12.32
C GLY A 93 -3.96 0.21 13.26
N GLN A 94 -4.27 1.09 14.21
CA GLN A 94 -3.75 0.86 15.55
C GLN A 94 -4.17 -0.56 15.94
N VAL A 95 -3.22 -1.48 15.96
CA VAL A 95 -3.42 -2.82 16.50
C VAL A 95 -3.63 -2.65 18.00
N THR A 96 -4.89 -2.55 18.45
CA THR A 96 -5.20 -2.80 19.85
C THR A 96 -5.11 -4.31 20.04
N VAL A 97 -3.93 -4.79 20.43
CA VAL A 97 -3.78 -6.12 21.00
C VAL A 97 -4.52 -6.09 22.33
N THR A 98 -5.74 -6.64 22.36
CA THR A 98 -6.35 -6.97 23.66
C THR A 98 -5.63 -8.20 24.17
N SER A 99 -4.97 -8.02 25.32
CA SER A 99 -4.15 -8.98 26.08
C SER A 99 -4.81 -10.34 26.30
#